data_AF-A0A496Z5W5-F1
#
_entry.id   AF-A0A496Z5W5-F1
#
_cell.length_a   1.000
_cell.length_b   1.000
_cell.length_c   1.000
_cell.angle_alpha   90.00
_cell.angle_beta   90.00
_cell.angle_gamma   90.00
#
_symmetry.space_group_name_H-M   'P 1'
#
loop_
_entity.id
_entity.type
_entity.pdbx_description
1 polymer ?
#
loop_
_entity_poly.entity_id
_entity_poly.type
_entity_poly.pdbx_seq_one_letter_code
_entity_poly.pdbx_strand_id
1 'polypeptide(L)'
;DQIVWISLGTFRFMPDLKDLVAARFQRSTIVYGEFVRGLDDKMRYFKPLRIDLYRDVAEWIRRYAPDVCLYFCMESEEVWQRVFGFSPSQYGGLPAMLDRAAKAHCDLEPEVRPGIMANEAAGS
;
A
#
# COMPACT_ATOMS: atom_id res chain seq x y z
N ASP A 1 -7.43 3.82 18.88
CA ASP A 1 -6.79 2.55 19.29
C ASP A 1 -7.45 1.27 18.78
N GLN A 2 -8.53 1.32 17.98
CA GLN A 2 -9.13 0.10 17.39
C GLN A 2 -8.68 -0.23 15.96
N ILE A 3 -7.80 0.59 15.39
CA ILE A 3 -7.33 0.44 14.01
C ILE A 3 -5.85 0.12 14.07
N VAL A 4 -5.48 -1.10 13.68
CA VAL A 4 -4.10 -1.60 13.72
C VAL A 4 -3.27 -1.02 12.56
N TRP A 5 -3.87 -0.94 11.36
CA TRP A 5 -3.26 -0.33 10.19
C TRP A 5 -4.31 0.19 9.21
N ILE A 6 -3.87 1.06 8.30
CA ILE A 6 -4.66 1.57 7.18
C ILE A 6 -3.88 1.32 5.89
N SER A 7 -4.52 0.65 4.93
CA SER A 7 -4.00 0.55 3.57
C SER A 7 -4.49 1.72 2.74
N LEU A 8 -3.58 2.52 2.20
CA LEU A 8 -3.87 3.64 1.34
C LEU A 8 -3.67 3.27 -0.13
N GLY A 9 -4.54 3.77 -1.00
CA GLY A 9 -4.45 3.56 -2.44
C GLY A 9 -5.39 4.48 -3.21
N THR A 10 -5.09 4.72 -4.48
CA THR A 10 -5.94 5.50 -5.39
C THR A 10 -6.75 4.61 -6.33
N PHE A 11 -7.83 5.18 -6.90
CA PHE A 11 -8.64 4.51 -7.91
C PHE A 11 -7.78 3.98 -9.07
N ARG A 12 -7.99 2.69 -9.39
CA ARG A 12 -7.30 1.93 -10.43
C ARG A 12 -8.33 1.01 -11.09
N PHE A 13 -8.37 0.99 -12.42
CA PHE A 13 -9.38 0.23 -13.16
C PHE A 13 -8.83 -0.32 -14.48
N MET A 14 -9.50 -1.34 -15.03
CA MET A 14 -9.15 -1.87 -16.35
C MET A 14 -9.54 -0.87 -17.44
N PRO A 15 -8.73 -0.63 -18.48
CA PRO A 15 -9.02 0.36 -19.53
C PRO A 15 -10.42 0.24 -20.13
N ASP A 16 -10.87 -0.99 -20.40
CA ASP A 16 -12.17 -1.30 -21.01
C ASP A 16 -13.37 -0.86 -20.16
N LEU A 17 -13.18 -0.64 -18.85
CA LEU A 17 -14.24 -0.14 -17.98
C LEU A 17 -14.54 1.34 -18.21
N LYS A 18 -13.68 2.08 -18.92
CA LYS A 18 -13.90 3.50 -19.21
C LYS A 18 -15.21 3.72 -19.97
N ASP A 19 -15.42 2.99 -21.06
CA ASP A 19 -16.61 3.13 -21.91
C ASP A 19 -17.86 2.65 -21.19
N LEU A 20 -17.73 1.60 -20.38
CA LEU A 20 -18.84 1.09 -19.57
C LEU A 20 -19.31 2.09 -18.51
N VAL A 21 -18.36 2.74 -17.82
CA VAL A 21 -18.67 3.78 -16.83
C VAL A 21 -19.29 5.00 -17.51
N ALA A 22 -18.75 5.43 -18.65
CA ALA A 22 -19.31 6.53 -19.43
C ALA A 22 -20.77 6.28 -19.85
N ALA A 23 -21.06 5.08 -20.35
CA ALA A 23 -22.40 4.71 -20.78
C ALA A 23 -23.41 4.62 -19.62
N ARG A 24 -22.99 4.04 -18.49
CA ARG A 24 -23.86 3.82 -17.32
C ARG A 24 -24.06 5.07 -16.47
N PHE A 25 -23.06 5.95 -16.40
CA PHE A 25 -23.04 7.10 -15.51
C PHE A 25 -22.66 8.38 -16.27
N GLN A 26 -23.55 8.80 -17.18
CA GLN A 26 -23.30 9.91 -18.12
C GLN A 26 -22.92 11.24 -17.47
N ARG A 27 -23.26 11.45 -16.19
CA ARG A 27 -22.91 12.66 -15.43
C ARG A 27 -21.58 12.55 -14.68
N SER A 28 -20.98 11.36 -14.61
CA SER A 28 -19.75 11.11 -13.88
C SER A 28 -18.53 11.52 -14.71
N THR A 29 -17.64 12.30 -14.11
CA THR A 29 -16.37 12.69 -14.73
C THR A 29 -15.20 11.79 -14.32
N ILE A 30 -15.44 10.77 -13.49
CA ILE A 30 -14.39 10.03 -12.78
C ILE A 30 -13.37 9.33 -13.68
N VAL A 31 -13.77 8.89 -14.88
CA VAL A 31 -12.87 8.19 -15.83
C VAL A 31 -12.19 9.12 -16.84
N TYR A 32 -12.51 10.42 -16.79
CA TYR A 32 -11.96 11.44 -17.68
C TYR A 32 -10.90 12.31 -16.99
N GLY A 33 -10.55 12.00 -15.74
CA GLY A 33 -9.41 12.62 -15.07
C GLY A 33 -8.07 12.20 -15.70
N GLU A 34 -6.98 12.66 -15.09
CA GLU A 34 -5.61 12.46 -15.57
C GLU A 34 -5.11 11.03 -15.28
N PHE A 35 -5.71 10.04 -15.96
CA PHE A 35 -5.30 8.64 -15.90
C PHE A 35 -4.32 8.27 -17.00
N VAL A 36 -3.31 7.50 -16.62
CA VAL A 36 -2.32 6.87 -17.50
C VAL A 36 -2.38 5.36 -17.35
N ARG A 37 -2.03 4.64 -18.42
CA ARG A 37 -1.91 3.17 -18.39
C ARG A 37 -0.62 2.79 -17.67
N GLY A 38 -0.72 1.99 -16.62
CA GLY A 38 0.43 1.47 -15.88
C GLY A 38 1.08 0.28 -16.58
N LEU A 39 2.22 -0.17 -16.04
CA LEU A 39 2.94 -1.37 -16.50
C LEU A 39 2.12 -2.67 -16.35
N ASP A 40 1.09 -2.63 -15.51
CA ASP A 40 0.14 -3.70 -15.26
C ASP A 40 -1.11 -3.63 -16.16
N ASP A 41 -1.04 -2.83 -17.22
CA ASP A 41 -2.11 -2.53 -18.17
C ASP A 41 -3.37 -1.90 -17.56
N LYS A 42 -3.31 -1.41 -16.31
CA LYS A 42 -4.44 -0.77 -15.63
C LYS A 42 -4.32 0.74 -15.67
N MET A 43 -5.46 1.42 -15.72
CA MET A 43 -5.52 2.88 -15.61
C MET A 43 -5.27 3.30 -14.16
N ARG A 44 -4.39 4.28 -13.97
CA ARG A 44 -4.00 4.87 -12.68
C ARG A 44 -3.84 6.38 -12.86
N TYR A 45 -4.06 7.17 -11.82
CA TYR A 45 -3.75 8.60 -11.91
C TYR A 45 -2.27 8.85 -12.26
N PHE A 46 -2.00 9.96 -12.92
CA PHE A 46 -0.63 10.41 -13.20
C PHE A 46 0.18 10.46 -11.90
N LYS A 47 1.39 9.90 -11.93
CA LYS A 47 2.15 9.58 -10.71
C LYS A 47 2.43 10.80 -9.80
N PRO A 48 2.86 11.97 -10.32
CA PRO A 48 3.00 13.17 -9.49
C PRO A 48 1.73 13.50 -8.70
N LEU A 49 0.56 13.50 -9.35
CA LEU A 49 -0.73 13.78 -8.70
C LEU A 49 -1.09 12.75 -7.64
N ARG A 50 -0.79 11.46 -7.89
CA ARG A 50 -0.97 10.41 -6.87
C ARG A 50 -0.14 10.68 -5.63
N ILE A 51 1.12 11.07 -5.81
CA ILE A 51 2.02 11.34 -4.69
C ILE A 51 1.50 12.52 -3.88
N ASP A 52 1.06 13.60 -4.53
CA ASP A 52 0.50 14.76 -3.84
C ASP A 52 -0.77 14.41 -3.07
N LEU A 53 -1.70 13.69 -3.72
CA LEU A 53 -2.91 13.17 -3.06
C LEU A 53 -2.56 12.30 -1.84
N TYR A 54 -1.62 11.37 -2.00
CA TYR A 54 -1.23 10.50 -0.90
C TYR A 54 -0.59 11.26 0.27
N ARG A 55 0.20 12.31 0.00
CA ARG A 55 0.79 13.15 1.05
C ARG A 55 -0.29 13.87 1.85
N ASP A 56 -1.25 14.50 1.17
CA ASP A 56 -2.33 15.23 1.82
C ASP A 56 -3.18 14.29 2.70
N VAL A 57 -3.58 13.15 2.14
CA VAL A 57 -4.38 12.16 2.87
C VAL A 57 -3.60 11.54 4.03
N ALA A 58 -2.32 11.22 3.84
CA ALA A 58 -1.48 10.69 4.91
C ALA A 58 -1.28 11.70 6.04
N GLU A 59 -1.11 12.98 5.70
CA GLU A 59 -1.02 14.06 6.69
C GLU A 59 -2.32 14.17 7.50
N TRP A 60 -3.48 14.18 6.83
CA TRP A 60 -4.78 14.23 7.52
C TRP A 60 -4.98 13.03 8.43
N ILE A 61 -4.66 11.82 7.99
CA ILE A 61 -4.74 10.61 8.84
C ILE A 61 -3.85 10.78 10.06
N ARG A 62 -2.58 11.19 9.88
CA ARG A 62 -1.62 11.36 10.99
C ARG A 62 -2.03 12.43 11.99
N ARG A 63 -2.79 13.45 11.59
CA ARG A 63 -3.35 14.45 12.53
C ARG A 63 -4.33 13.83 13.53
N TYR A 64 -5.06 12.78 13.14
CA TYR A 64 -6.04 12.12 14.02
C TYR A 64 -5.54 10.81 14.63
N ALA A 65 -4.61 10.13 13.96
CA ALA A 65 -4.05 8.86 14.36
C ALA A 65 -2.53 8.85 14.06
N PRO A 66 -1.72 9.53 14.90
CA PRO A 66 -0.29 9.72 14.63
C PRO A 66 0.50 8.41 14.57
N ASP A 67 0.09 7.41 15.35
CA ASP A 67 0.81 6.14 15.51
C ASP A 67 0.23 4.99 14.67
N VAL A 68 -0.84 5.23 13.90
CA VAL A 68 -1.44 4.16 13.08
C VAL A 68 -0.47 3.74 11.98
N CYS A 69 -0.30 2.43 11.79
CA CYS A 69 0.51 1.91 10.70
C CYS A 69 -0.17 2.22 9.36
N LEU A 70 0.35 3.20 8.63
CA LEU A 70 -0.12 3.58 7.30
C LEU A 70 0.78 2.97 6.23
N TYR A 71 0.20 2.28 5.25
CA TYR A 71 0.97 1.59 4.20
C TYR A 71 0.31 1.65 2.82
N PHE A 72 1.10 1.43 1.77
CA PHE A 72 0.60 1.15 0.42
C PHE A 72 0.73 -0.34 0.09
N CYS A 73 -0.30 -0.96 -0.49
CA CYS A 73 -0.22 -2.37 -0.89
C CYS A 73 0.39 -2.59 -2.29
N MET A 74 0.23 -1.62 -3.20
CA MET A 74 0.56 -1.77 -4.64
C MET A 74 1.36 -0.60 -5.21
N GLU A 75 1.94 0.26 -4.37
CA GLU A 75 2.79 1.36 -4.82
C GLU A 75 4.28 1.01 -4.69
N SER A 76 5.09 1.59 -5.57
CA SER A 76 6.53 1.32 -5.63
C SER A 76 7.28 1.97 -4.46
N GLU A 77 8.50 1.48 -4.19
CA GLU A 77 9.36 2.07 -3.14
C GLU A 77 9.61 3.56 -3.34
N GLU A 78 9.68 4.04 -4.58
CA GLU A 78 9.82 5.47 -4.85
C GLU A 78 8.62 6.29 -4.34
N VAL A 79 7.40 5.78 -4.52
CA VAL A 79 6.19 6.45 -4.02
C VAL A 79 6.19 6.43 -2.49
N TRP A 80 6.57 5.30 -1.89
CA TRP A 80 6.78 5.18 -0.44
C TRP A 80 7.76 6.24 0.08
N GLN A 81 8.94 6.37 -0.52
CA GLN A 81 9.95 7.34 -0.12
C GLN A 81 9.44 8.78 -0.25
N ARG A 82 8.75 9.11 -1.36
CA ARG A 82 8.24 10.46 -1.60
C ARG A 82 7.07 10.86 -0.72
N VAL A 83 6.28 9.90 -0.22
CA VAL A 83 5.11 10.18 0.62
C VAL A 83 5.43 10.07 2.10
N PHE A 84 6.10 8.99 2.51
CA PHE A 84 6.35 8.69 3.92
C PHE A 84 7.77 9.00 4.38
N GLY A 85 8.71 9.25 3.46
CA GLY A 85 10.14 9.44 3.77
C GLY A 85 10.88 8.14 4.05
N PHE A 86 10.27 6.98 3.75
CA PHE A 86 10.87 5.68 3.95
C PHE A 86 10.30 4.64 2.98
N SER A 87 10.93 3.46 2.89
CA SER A 87 10.41 2.29 2.14
C SER A 87 10.27 1.07 3.05
N PRO A 88 9.39 0.10 2.73
CA PRO A 88 9.19 -1.08 3.58
C PRO A 88 10.46 -1.90 3.78
N SER A 89 11.36 -1.93 2.79
CA SER A 89 12.66 -2.62 2.85
C SER A 89 13.54 -2.16 4.02
N GLN A 90 13.47 -0.89 4.42
CA GLN A 90 14.19 -0.35 5.58
C GLN A 90 13.68 -0.92 6.91
N TYR A 91 12.53 -1.59 6.89
CA TYR A 91 11.77 -2.04 8.05
C TYR A 91 11.53 -3.57 8.06
N GLY A 92 12.28 -4.33 7.25
CA GLY A 92 12.12 -5.78 7.09
C GLY A 92 11.03 -6.19 6.09
N GLY A 93 10.55 -5.25 5.28
CA GLY A 93 9.45 -5.44 4.34
C GLY A 93 8.08 -5.13 4.94
N LEU A 94 7.06 -5.06 4.08
CA LEU A 94 5.69 -4.79 4.48
C LEU A 94 5.15 -5.84 5.49
N PRO A 95 5.40 -7.16 5.34
CA PRO A 95 4.96 -8.14 6.34
C PRO A 95 5.48 -7.83 7.74
N ALA A 96 6.77 -7.53 7.88
CA ALA A 96 7.36 -7.21 9.18
C ALA A 96 6.79 -5.92 9.80
N MET A 97 6.41 -4.94 8.97
CA MET A 97 5.71 -3.74 9.46
C MET A 97 4.33 -4.08 10.02
N LEU A 98 3.55 -4.90 9.31
CA LEU A 98 2.20 -5.29 9.73
C LEU A 98 2.24 -6.20 10.97
N ASP A 99 3.21 -7.11 11.06
CA ASP A 99 3.43 -7.95 12.24
C ASP A 99 3.73 -7.10 13.49
N ARG A 100 4.59 -6.07 13.35
CA ARG A 100 4.87 -5.14 14.46
C ARG A 100 3.62 -4.37 14.88
N ALA A 101 2.84 -3.89 13.93
CA ALA A 101 1.59 -3.20 14.22
C ALA A 101 0.59 -4.14 14.94
N ALA A 102 0.45 -5.38 14.48
CA ALA A 102 -0.41 -6.38 15.12
C ALA A 102 0.04 -6.64 16.57
N LYS A 103 1.34 -6.88 16.80
CA LYS A 103 1.89 -7.12 18.14
C LYS A 103 1.65 -5.95 19.10
N ALA A 104 1.75 -4.71 18.60
CA ALA A 104 1.53 -3.52 19.41
C ALA A 104 0.06 -3.34 19.85
N HIS A 105 -0.90 -3.95 19.14
CA HIS A 105 -2.33 -3.71 19.39
C HIS A 105 -3.12 -4.96 19.82
N CYS A 106 -2.61 -6.16 19.58
CA CYS A 106 -3.40 -7.39 19.68
C CYS A 106 -2.88 -8.42 20.70
N ASP A 107 -1.99 -8.02 21.63
CA ASP A 107 -1.37 -8.93 22.64
C ASP A 107 -0.85 -10.24 22.04
N LEU A 108 -0.23 -10.16 20.86
CA LEU A 108 0.27 -11.33 20.13
C LEU A 108 1.70 -11.67 20.53
N GLU A 109 1.90 -12.86 21.08
CA GLU A 109 3.23 -13.44 21.29
C GLU A 109 3.85 -13.87 19.94
N PRO A 110 5.19 -13.83 19.78
CA PRO A 110 5.85 -14.24 18.56
C PRO A 110 5.65 -15.74 18.30
N GLU A 111 5.05 -16.07 17.15
CA GLU A 111 4.98 -17.45 16.68
C GLU A 111 6.39 -17.94 16.33
N VAL A 112 6.93 -18.87 17.13
CA VAL A 112 8.21 -19.52 16.85
C VAL A 112 8.00 -20.50 15.70
N ARG A 113 8.34 -20.09 14.47
CA ARG A 113 8.39 -21.04 13.35
C ARG A 113 9.63 -21.93 13.54
N PRO A 114 9.48 -23.26 13.68
CA PRO A 114 10.63 -24.14 13.72
C PRO A 114 11.41 -23.98 12.40
N GLY A 115 12.69 -23.64 12.53
CA GLY A 115 13.57 -23.38 11.39
C GLY A 115 13.63 -24.57 10.46
N ILE A 116 13.59 -24.31 9.16
CA ILE A 116 14.11 -25.23 8.15
C ILE A 116 15.61 -25.35 8.47
N MET A 117 16.00 -26.39 9.19
CA MET A 117 17.40 -26.76 9.32
C MET A 117 17.90 -27.11 7.92
N ALA A 118 18.76 -26.26 7.37
CA ALA A 118 19.61 -26.63 6.25
C ALA A 118 20.47 -27.82 6.71
N ASN A 119 20.30 -28.95 6.05
CA ASN A 119 21.03 -30.16 6.32
C ASN A 119 22.43 -30.04 5.71
N GLU A 120 23.36 -29.42 6.43
CA GLU A 120 24.80 -29.58 6.20
C GLU A 120 25.35 -30.53 7.27
N ALA A 121 25.47 -31.82 6.94
CA ALA A 121 26.50 -32.73 7.47
C ALA A 121 26.34 -34.15 6.89
N ALA A 122 27.31 -34.56 6.08
CA ALA A 122 27.86 -35.90 5.83
C ALA A 122 28.29 -35.99 4.35
N GLY A 123 29.56 -35.82 3.98
CA GLY A 123 30.75 -35.89 4.80
C GLY A 123 31.12 -37.34 5.13
N SER A 124 31.27 -38.17 4.09
CA SER A 124 32.04 -39.42 4.09
C SER A 124 32.31 -39.86 2.65
#